data_AF-A0A959P8E5-F1
#
_entry.id   AF-A0A959P8E5-F1
#
_cell.length_a   1.000
_cell.length_b   1.000
_cell.length_c   1.000
_cell.angle_alpha   90.00
_cell.angle_beta   90.00
_cell.angle_gamma   90.00
#
_symmetry.space_group_name_H-M   'P 1'
#
loop_
_entity.id
_entity.type
_entity.pdbx_description
1 polymer ?
#
loop_
_entity_poly.entity_id
_entity_poly.type
_entity_poly.pdbx_seq_one_letter_code
_entity_poly.pdbx_strand_id
1 'polypeptide(L)'
;MAKPKKGQKHPPKKKAEQKAEKKQFMLPSIVKNFLILGGVLFLLYTLKEQNNGYKWVAETLVAKTPEQLEKYKDLTYDQKMEGKLGFAYKYFKFINENTPEDAILLFPPDTMIRPKGQVHHSKQGMNGYSTNQKWVCYFIYPRKVVYEDRKDEYPDLYKNVTHVAVMNGWGYEKLPYRVGQKSQFSIMPMKLPQQPQQNQQQQSETK
;
A
#
# COMPACT_ATOMS: atom_id res chain seq x y z
N MET A 1 17.35 -112.02 37.55
CA MET A 1 16.48 -111.36 38.55
C MET A 1 16.67 -109.86 38.46
N ALA A 2 15.78 -109.14 37.79
CA ALA A 2 15.84 -107.69 37.63
C ALA A 2 14.69 -107.04 38.40
N LYS A 3 15.00 -106.18 39.38
CA LYS A 3 14.02 -105.32 40.05
C LYS A 3 14.06 -103.92 39.44
N PRO A 4 12.90 -103.25 39.26
CA PRO A 4 12.77 -101.96 38.61
C PRO A 4 12.86 -100.80 39.63
N LYS A 5 13.22 -99.59 39.18
CA LYS A 5 12.91 -98.35 39.92
C LYS A 5 12.48 -97.21 38.99
N LYS A 6 11.17 -96.96 39.06
CA LYS A 6 10.45 -95.67 39.20
C LYS A 6 10.76 -94.55 38.21
N GLY A 7 9.74 -94.24 37.39
CA GLY A 7 9.68 -93.05 36.56
C GLY A 7 9.34 -91.77 37.30
N GLN A 8 9.44 -90.67 36.56
CA GLN A 8 8.76 -89.41 36.79
C GLN A 8 8.34 -88.80 35.45
N LYS A 9 7.09 -88.33 35.40
CA LYS A 9 6.37 -87.79 34.25
C LYS A 9 6.82 -86.35 33.93
N HIS A 10 6.77 -85.98 32.65
CA HIS A 10 7.02 -84.65 32.07
C HIS A 10 6.15 -83.51 32.67
N PRO A 11 6.55 -82.24 32.44
CA PRO A 11 5.81 -81.48 31.42
C PRO A 11 6.71 -80.68 30.45
N PRO A 12 6.20 -80.29 29.26
CA PRO A 12 6.96 -79.59 28.23
C PRO A 12 7.07 -78.09 28.56
N LYS A 13 8.28 -77.52 28.50
CA LYS A 13 8.46 -76.07 28.69
C LYS A 13 8.11 -75.32 27.40
N LYS A 14 7.17 -74.39 27.58
CA LYS A 14 6.60 -73.42 26.64
C LYS A 14 7.64 -72.54 25.95
N LYS A 15 7.28 -72.09 24.74
CA LYS A 15 7.89 -71.04 23.92
C LYS A 15 8.38 -69.84 24.76
N ALA A 16 9.60 -69.39 24.51
CA ALA A 16 10.04 -68.05 24.82
C ALA A 16 10.20 -67.28 23.51
N GLU A 17 9.12 -66.63 23.05
CA GLU A 17 9.24 -65.48 22.15
C GLU A 17 9.95 -64.38 22.93
N GLN A 18 11.23 -64.17 22.67
CA GLN A 18 11.92 -62.95 23.07
C GLN A 18 11.39 -61.81 22.19
N LYS A 19 10.33 -61.14 22.64
CA LYS A 19 10.03 -59.78 22.18
C LYS A 19 11.18 -58.89 22.63
N ALA A 20 12.10 -58.60 21.71
CA ALA A 20 13.04 -57.51 21.89
C ALA A 20 12.22 -56.22 22.04
N GLU A 21 12.17 -55.70 23.26
CA GLU A 21 11.61 -54.38 23.55
C GLU A 21 12.33 -53.36 22.67
N LYS A 22 11.61 -52.78 21.70
CA LYS A 22 12.06 -51.57 21.03
C LYS A 22 12.13 -50.49 22.10
N LYS A 23 13.32 -50.24 22.67
CA LYS A 23 13.58 -49.07 23.50
C LYS A 23 13.20 -47.84 22.69
N GLN A 24 12.05 -47.27 23.02
CA GLN A 24 11.59 -46.01 22.44
C GLN A 24 12.56 -44.94 22.98
N PHE A 25 13.45 -44.48 22.11
CA PHE A 25 14.43 -43.45 22.44
C PHE A 25 13.68 -42.13 22.69
N MET A 26 13.28 -41.90 23.94
CA MET A 26 12.59 -40.69 24.36
C MET A 26 13.65 -39.62 24.64
N LEU A 27 13.83 -38.71 23.68
CA LEU A 27 14.68 -37.53 23.84
C LEU A 27 14.17 -36.68 25.01
N PRO A 28 15.07 -36.06 25.81
CA PRO A 28 14.67 -35.12 26.84
C PRO A 28 13.82 -33.99 26.23
N SER A 29 12.74 -33.57 26.90
CA SER A 29 11.81 -32.56 26.38
C SER A 29 12.50 -31.25 25.94
N ILE A 30 13.59 -30.88 26.60
CA ILE A 30 14.41 -29.72 26.24
C ILE A 30 15.05 -29.92 24.86
N VAL A 31 15.65 -31.08 24.60
CA VAL A 31 16.26 -31.41 23.30
C VAL A 31 15.19 -31.44 22.21
N LYS A 32 14.00 -31.98 22.52
CA LYS A 32 12.86 -31.95 21.61
C LYS A 32 12.44 -30.52 21.25
N ASN A 33 12.40 -29.60 22.22
CA ASN A 33 12.06 -28.19 21.98
C ASN A 33 13.10 -27.49 21.10
N PHE A 34 14.40 -27.73 21.33
CA PHE A 34 15.46 -27.20 20.45
C PHE A 34 15.41 -27.78 19.04
N LEU A 35 15.08 -29.07 18.89
CA LEU A 35 14.89 -29.68 17.58
C LEU A 35 13.68 -29.09 16.84
N ILE A 36 12.58 -28.84 17.55
CA ILE A 36 11.40 -28.17 16.99
C ILE A 36 11.77 -26.74 16.58
N LEU A 37 12.44 -25.98 17.45
CA LEU A 37 12.88 -24.62 17.14
C LEU A 37 13.82 -24.59 15.93
N GLY A 38 14.80 -25.50 15.87
CA GLY A 38 15.69 -25.65 14.72
C GLY A 38 14.95 -26.00 13.44
N GLY A 39 13.97 -26.92 13.52
CA GLY A 39 13.11 -27.26 12.40
C GLY A 39 12.25 -26.09 11.91
N VAL A 40 11.70 -25.29 12.84
CA VAL A 40 10.95 -24.08 12.51
C VAL A 40 11.84 -23.02 11.87
N LEU A 41 13.04 -22.78 12.42
CA LEU A 41 13.99 -21.82 11.84
C LEU A 41 14.47 -22.26 10.45
N PHE A 42 14.71 -23.56 10.26
CA PHE A 42 15.05 -24.11 8.96
C PHE A 42 13.89 -23.94 7.97
N LEU A 43 12.65 -24.23 8.38
CA LEU A 43 11.48 -24.01 7.55
C LEU A 43 11.34 -22.53 7.16
N LEU A 44 11.47 -21.62 8.11
CA LEU A 44 11.42 -20.17 7.83
C LEU A 44 12.53 -19.72 6.89
N TYR A 45 13.75 -20.25 7.04
CA TYR A 45 14.87 -19.97 6.15
C TYR A 45 14.60 -20.48 4.73
N THR A 46 14.10 -21.72 4.59
CA THR A 46 13.75 -22.28 3.27
C THR A 46 12.61 -21.51 2.61
N LEU A 47 11.57 -21.12 3.36
CA LEU A 47 10.47 -20.29 2.85
C LEU A 47 10.96 -18.90 2.41
N LYS A 48 11.89 -18.30 3.16
CA LYS A 48 12.54 -17.04 2.78
C LYS A 48 13.28 -17.21 1.44
N GLU A 49 14.14 -18.22 1.29
CA GLU A 49 14.98 -18.37 0.10
C GLU A 49 14.20 -18.85 -1.14
N GLN A 50 13.17 -19.70 -0.98
CA GLN A 50 12.39 -20.20 -2.11
C GLN A 50 11.37 -19.18 -2.63
N ASN A 51 10.90 -18.25 -1.77
CA ASN A 51 9.97 -17.21 -2.18
C ASN A 51 10.71 -15.87 -2.34
N ASN A 52 10.87 -15.44 -3.59
CA ASN A 52 11.48 -14.16 -3.94
C ASN A 52 10.85 -12.97 -3.20
N GLY A 53 9.54 -13.02 -2.89
CA GLY A 53 8.86 -11.98 -2.12
C GLY A 53 9.32 -11.94 -0.66
N TYR A 54 9.41 -13.10 0.01
CA TYR A 54 9.89 -13.16 1.39
C TYR A 54 11.38 -12.82 1.50
N LYS A 55 12.18 -13.25 0.52
CA LYS A 55 13.58 -12.82 0.39
C LYS A 55 13.71 -11.31 0.30
N TRP A 56 12.94 -10.69 -0.61
CA TRP A 56 12.93 -9.24 -0.77
C TRP A 56 12.52 -8.53 0.53
N VAL A 57 11.44 -8.94 1.20
CA VAL A 57 11.00 -8.34 2.48
C VAL A 57 12.11 -8.44 3.53
N ALA A 58 12.70 -9.62 3.72
CA ALA A 58 13.74 -9.81 4.73
C ALA A 58 14.98 -8.95 4.45
N GLU A 59 15.43 -8.88 3.19
CA GLU A 59 16.69 -8.22 2.82
C GLU A 59 16.56 -6.72 2.58
N THR A 60 15.38 -6.23 2.21
CA THR A 60 15.17 -4.80 1.95
C THR A 60 14.35 -4.09 3.01
N LEU A 61 13.32 -4.73 3.57
CA LEU A 61 12.50 -4.07 4.59
C LEU A 61 13.09 -4.30 5.96
N VAL A 62 13.38 -5.54 6.37
CA VAL A 62 13.84 -5.88 7.74
C VAL A 62 15.33 -5.56 7.93
N ALA A 63 16.21 -6.07 7.07
CA ALA A 63 17.64 -5.89 7.25
C ALA A 63 18.09 -4.42 7.12
N LYS A 64 17.39 -3.62 6.31
CA LYS A 64 17.73 -2.20 6.09
C LYS A 64 16.89 -1.22 6.93
N THR A 65 15.94 -1.70 7.74
CA THR A 65 15.10 -0.79 8.55
C THR A 65 15.93 0.12 9.44
N PRO A 66 16.94 -0.37 10.20
CA PRO A 66 17.67 0.48 11.15
C PRO A 66 18.41 1.63 10.47
N GLU A 67 19.10 1.33 9.36
CA GLU A 67 19.81 2.33 8.57
C GLU A 67 18.87 3.34 7.94
N GLN A 68 17.71 2.90 7.44
CA GLN A 68 16.71 3.80 6.86
C GLN A 68 16.03 4.67 7.92
N LEU A 69 15.75 4.12 9.09
CA LEU A 69 15.17 4.87 10.20
C LEU A 69 16.14 5.96 10.65
N GLU A 70 17.43 5.65 10.78
CA GLU A 70 18.42 6.65 11.15
C GLU A 70 18.61 7.70 10.05
N LYS A 71 18.71 7.27 8.78
CA LYS A 71 18.90 8.17 7.63
C LYS A 71 17.74 9.15 7.43
N TYR A 72 16.52 8.77 7.79
CA TYR A 72 15.31 9.54 7.53
C TYR A 72 14.59 9.99 8.82
N LYS A 73 15.27 9.96 9.97
CA LYS A 73 14.69 10.29 11.28
C LYS A 73 14.11 11.71 11.32
N ASP A 74 14.82 12.65 10.71
CA ASP A 74 14.49 14.08 10.74
C ASP A 74 13.55 14.52 9.60
N LEU A 75 13.08 13.60 8.75
CA LEU A 75 12.14 13.96 7.70
C LEU A 75 10.75 14.28 8.28
N THR A 76 10.17 15.38 7.81
CA THR A 76 8.79 15.75 8.11
C THR A 76 7.81 14.75 7.48
N TYR A 77 6.56 14.78 7.94
CA TYR A 77 5.51 13.95 7.35
C TYR A 77 5.38 14.18 5.84
N ASP A 78 5.35 15.45 5.41
CA ASP A 78 5.24 15.83 4.00
C ASP A 78 6.42 15.30 3.19
N GLN A 79 7.65 15.42 3.69
CA GLN A 79 8.85 14.90 3.01
C GLN A 79 8.80 13.37 2.88
N LYS A 80 8.29 12.66 3.90
CA LYS A 80 8.08 11.21 3.84
C LYS A 80 7.01 10.84 2.80
N MET A 81 5.92 11.62 2.72
CA MET A 81 4.87 11.41 1.72
C MET A 81 5.35 11.72 0.30
N GLU A 82 6.11 12.80 0.10
CA GLU A 82 6.77 13.09 -1.17
C GLU A 82 7.75 11.99 -1.58
N GLY A 83 8.51 11.44 -0.62
CA GLY A 83 9.40 10.30 -0.88
C GLY A 83 8.64 9.04 -1.34
N LYS A 84 7.47 8.78 -0.75
CA LYS A 84 6.63 7.61 -1.02
C LYS A 84 5.81 7.73 -2.29
N LEU A 85 5.17 8.89 -2.51
CA LEU A 85 4.17 9.12 -3.56
C LEU A 85 4.69 10.00 -4.69
N GLY A 86 5.84 10.66 -4.51
CA GLY A 86 6.45 11.53 -5.51
C GLY A 86 5.58 12.75 -5.80
N PHE A 87 5.54 13.11 -7.09
CA PHE A 87 4.80 14.27 -7.58
C PHE A 87 3.30 14.23 -7.26
N ALA A 88 2.68 13.05 -7.19
CA ALA A 88 1.24 12.93 -6.91
C ALA A 88 0.84 13.60 -5.57
N TYR A 89 1.64 13.40 -4.53
CA TYR A 89 1.39 14.03 -3.23
C TYR A 89 1.55 15.55 -3.29
N LYS A 90 2.57 16.06 -4.00
CA LYS A 90 2.74 17.50 -4.22
C LYS A 90 1.52 18.10 -4.91
N TYR A 91 0.96 17.41 -5.90
CA TYR A 91 -0.23 17.87 -6.60
C TYR A 91 -1.48 17.84 -5.71
N PHE A 92 -1.66 16.81 -4.88
CA PHE A 92 -2.78 16.77 -3.92
C PHE A 92 -2.67 17.87 -2.86
N LYS A 93 -1.45 18.12 -2.35
CA LYS A 93 -1.18 19.24 -1.45
C LYS A 93 -1.48 20.59 -2.11
N PHE A 94 -1.04 20.77 -3.35
CA PHE A 94 -1.36 21.96 -4.15
C PHE A 94 -2.87 22.16 -4.31
N ILE A 95 -3.64 21.10 -4.58
CA ILE A 95 -5.10 21.17 -4.61
C ILE A 95 -5.66 21.67 -3.28
N ASN A 96 -5.17 21.12 -2.16
CA ASN A 96 -5.64 21.50 -0.83
C ASN A 96 -5.35 22.97 -0.49
N GLU A 97 -4.23 23.50 -0.95
CA GLU A 97 -3.83 24.89 -0.71
C GLU A 97 -4.58 25.89 -1.61
N ASN A 98 -5.05 25.45 -2.78
CA ASN A 98 -5.57 26.34 -3.83
C ASN A 98 -7.07 26.17 -4.13
N THR A 99 -7.79 25.38 -3.34
CA THR A 99 -9.24 25.21 -3.47
C THR A 99 -9.93 25.24 -2.12
N PRO A 100 -11.19 25.68 -2.03
CA PRO A 100 -11.94 25.65 -0.77
C PRO A 100 -12.26 24.21 -0.34
N GLU A 101 -12.60 24.03 0.93
CA GLU A 101 -12.87 22.71 1.52
C GLU A 101 -14.08 22.00 0.92
N ASP A 102 -15.11 22.74 0.50
CA ASP A 102 -16.33 22.24 -0.13
C ASP A 102 -16.18 21.99 -1.64
N ALA A 103 -14.96 22.15 -2.19
CA ALA A 103 -14.74 22.02 -3.61
C ALA A 103 -15.09 20.62 -4.15
N ILE A 104 -15.76 20.59 -5.30
CA ILE A 104 -16.04 19.39 -6.08
C ILE A 104 -15.18 19.47 -7.33
N LEU A 105 -14.19 18.57 -7.40
CA LEU A 105 -13.14 18.58 -8.41
C LEU A 105 -13.48 17.58 -9.52
N LEU A 106 -13.44 18.04 -10.77
CA LEU A 106 -13.45 17.17 -11.94
C LEU A 106 -12.03 16.75 -12.29
N PHE A 107 -11.76 15.44 -12.23
CA PHE A 107 -10.48 14.84 -12.57
C PHE A 107 -10.48 14.26 -13.99
N PRO A 108 -9.29 14.16 -14.62
CA PRO A 108 -9.16 13.51 -15.92
C PRO A 108 -9.58 12.05 -15.87
N PRO A 109 -9.93 11.46 -17.02
CA PRO A 109 -10.12 10.02 -17.10
C PRO A 109 -8.80 9.30 -16.81
N ASP A 110 -8.88 8.04 -16.34
CA ASP A 110 -7.72 7.25 -15.93
C ASP A 110 -6.69 7.10 -17.07
N THR A 111 -7.13 7.13 -18.33
CA THR A 111 -6.25 7.08 -19.52
C THR A 111 -5.36 8.30 -19.70
N MET A 112 -5.77 9.49 -19.23
CA MET A 112 -4.98 10.72 -19.28
C MET A 112 -4.01 10.83 -18.11
N ILE A 113 -4.41 10.31 -16.95
CA ILE A 113 -3.57 10.21 -15.75
C ILE A 113 -2.47 9.16 -15.97
N ARG A 114 -2.84 8.04 -16.62
CA ARG A 114 -1.96 6.90 -16.83
C ARG A 114 -2.15 6.30 -18.23
N PRO A 115 -1.46 6.83 -19.26
CA PRO A 115 -1.52 6.31 -20.62
C PRO A 115 -1.08 4.86 -20.70
N LYS A 116 -1.84 4.02 -21.44
CA LYS A 116 -1.48 2.61 -21.63
C LYS A 116 -0.13 2.48 -22.33
N GLY A 117 0.74 1.61 -21.82
CA GLY A 117 2.04 1.30 -22.42
C GLY A 117 3.25 2.06 -21.85
N GLN A 118 3.04 3.00 -20.91
CA GLN A 118 4.15 3.59 -20.16
C GLN A 118 4.44 2.78 -18.90
N VAL A 119 5.70 2.38 -18.70
CA VAL A 119 6.15 1.71 -17.48
C VAL A 119 6.41 2.78 -16.42
N HIS A 120 5.53 2.87 -15.43
CA HIS A 120 5.52 3.95 -14.45
C HIS A 120 6.48 3.70 -13.27
N HIS A 121 7.75 4.07 -13.45
CA HIS A 121 8.69 4.24 -12.33
C HIS A 121 9.23 5.67 -12.21
N SER A 122 8.64 6.62 -12.95
CA SER A 122 9.03 8.02 -12.88
C SER A 122 8.50 8.69 -11.62
N LYS A 123 9.40 9.18 -10.75
CA LYS A 123 9.06 10.05 -9.61
C LYS A 123 8.49 11.41 -10.04
N GLN A 124 8.59 11.74 -11.33
CA GLN A 124 8.20 13.04 -11.90
C GLN A 124 6.75 13.05 -12.39
N GLY A 125 6.11 11.88 -12.49
CA GLY A 125 4.75 11.74 -13.02
C GLY A 125 3.71 11.40 -11.95
N MET A 126 2.46 11.37 -12.40
CA MET A 126 1.33 10.90 -11.62
C MET A 126 1.41 9.36 -11.44
N ASN A 127 1.07 8.85 -10.27
CA ASN A 127 1.25 7.44 -9.91
C ASN A 127 -0.10 6.68 -9.86
N GLY A 128 -0.06 5.39 -9.55
CA GLY A 128 -1.28 4.55 -9.47
C GLY A 128 -2.26 4.93 -8.37
N TYR A 129 -1.87 5.75 -7.38
CA TYR A 129 -2.79 6.26 -6.37
C TYR A 129 -3.75 7.30 -6.95
N SER A 130 -3.34 8.01 -8.00
CA SER A 130 -4.10 9.08 -8.63
C SER A 130 -5.17 8.60 -9.60
N THR A 131 -5.24 7.30 -9.93
CA THR A 131 -6.35 6.72 -10.71
C THR A 131 -7.47 6.21 -9.81
N ASN A 132 -7.17 5.96 -8.54
CA ASN A 132 -8.16 5.48 -7.59
C ASN A 132 -8.81 6.66 -6.87
N GLN A 133 -10.08 6.91 -7.18
CA GLN A 133 -10.86 8.01 -6.60
C GLN A 133 -10.85 8.01 -5.07
N LYS A 134 -10.92 6.85 -4.41
CA LYS A 134 -10.91 6.76 -2.94
C LYS A 134 -9.58 7.22 -2.36
N TRP A 135 -8.47 6.85 -2.99
CA TRP A 135 -7.14 7.29 -2.58
C TRP A 135 -6.96 8.80 -2.75
N VAL A 136 -7.42 9.36 -3.87
CA VAL A 136 -7.38 10.82 -4.07
C VAL A 136 -8.21 11.53 -3.00
N CYS A 137 -9.47 11.10 -2.79
CA CYS A 137 -10.33 11.67 -1.75
C CYS A 137 -9.70 11.61 -0.35
N TYR A 138 -8.96 10.55 -0.02
CA TYR A 138 -8.24 10.45 1.25
C TYR A 138 -7.20 11.58 1.42
N PHE A 139 -6.44 11.90 0.37
CA PHE A 139 -5.40 12.95 0.45
C PHE A 139 -5.96 14.38 0.37
N ILE A 140 -7.11 14.57 -0.26
CA ILE A 140 -7.67 15.91 -0.48
C ILE A 140 -8.87 16.25 0.41
N TYR A 141 -9.23 15.34 1.33
CA TYR A 141 -10.34 15.52 2.26
C TYR A 141 -10.28 16.91 2.94
N PRO A 142 -11.40 17.65 3.05
CA PRO A 142 -12.79 17.25 2.83
C PRO A 142 -13.34 17.37 1.39
N ARG A 143 -12.50 17.71 0.41
CA ARG A 143 -12.93 17.93 -0.98
C ARG A 143 -13.42 16.65 -1.64
N LYS A 144 -14.34 16.79 -2.59
CA LYS A 144 -14.90 15.66 -3.35
C LYS A 144 -14.31 15.62 -4.75
N VAL A 145 -14.13 14.41 -5.28
CA VAL A 145 -13.64 14.20 -6.65
C VAL A 145 -14.65 13.40 -7.46
N VAL A 146 -14.80 13.78 -8.72
CA VAL A 146 -15.46 12.99 -9.76
C VAL A 146 -14.50 12.87 -10.94
N TYR A 147 -14.38 11.68 -11.51
CA TYR A 147 -13.57 11.47 -12.70
C TYR A 147 -14.46 11.53 -13.94
N GLU A 148 -13.93 12.06 -15.04
CA GLU A 148 -14.68 12.19 -16.30
C GLU A 148 -15.19 10.85 -16.84
N ASP A 149 -14.42 9.77 -16.71
CA ASP A 149 -14.79 8.41 -17.14
C ASP A 149 -15.81 7.72 -16.23
N ARG A 150 -16.02 8.25 -15.02
CA ARG A 150 -16.96 7.75 -14.01
C ARG A 150 -18.08 8.76 -13.70
N LYS A 151 -18.32 9.73 -14.60
CA LYS A 151 -19.32 10.79 -14.39
C LYS A 151 -20.74 10.26 -14.17
N ASP A 152 -21.05 9.10 -14.74
CA ASP A 152 -22.38 8.49 -14.67
C ASP A 152 -22.64 7.80 -13.32
N GLU A 153 -21.59 7.43 -12.57
CA GLU A 153 -21.71 6.85 -11.22
C GLU A 153 -22.17 7.88 -10.19
N TYR A 154 -21.85 9.17 -10.42
CA TYR A 154 -22.12 10.27 -9.49
C TYR A 154 -22.67 11.51 -10.22
N PRO A 155 -23.87 11.41 -10.84
CA PRO A 155 -24.41 12.48 -11.67
C PRO A 155 -24.63 13.78 -10.88
N ASP A 156 -25.00 13.68 -9.61
CA ASP A 156 -25.25 14.84 -8.75
C ASP A 156 -23.97 15.60 -8.41
N LEU A 157 -22.85 14.89 -8.19
CA LEU A 157 -21.55 15.55 -7.97
C LEU A 157 -21.04 16.15 -9.28
N TYR A 158 -21.19 15.45 -10.41
CA TYR A 158 -20.72 15.93 -11.71
C TYR A 158 -21.39 17.25 -12.13
N LYS A 159 -22.71 17.40 -11.88
CA LYS A 159 -23.43 18.65 -12.15
C LYS A 159 -22.96 19.82 -11.28
N ASN A 160 -22.47 19.53 -10.07
CA ASN A 160 -22.07 20.53 -9.08
C ASN A 160 -20.55 20.74 -9.02
N VAL A 161 -19.82 20.35 -10.07
CA VAL A 161 -18.36 20.57 -10.16
C VAL A 161 -18.05 22.06 -10.04
N THR A 162 -17.16 22.40 -9.11
CA THR A 162 -16.70 23.78 -8.90
C THR A 162 -15.33 24.04 -9.49
N HIS A 163 -14.48 23.02 -9.60
CA HIS A 163 -13.13 23.15 -10.13
C HIS A 163 -12.77 21.99 -11.06
N VAL A 164 -11.91 22.24 -12.04
CA VAL A 164 -11.35 21.25 -12.97
C VAL A 164 -9.87 21.07 -12.69
N ALA A 165 -9.48 19.85 -12.35
CA ALA A 165 -8.09 19.45 -12.21
C ALA A 165 -7.47 19.26 -13.59
N VAL A 166 -6.53 20.14 -13.94
CA VAL A 166 -5.77 20.07 -15.18
C VAL A 166 -4.58 19.14 -14.98
N MET A 167 -4.46 18.13 -15.83
CA MET A 167 -3.31 17.23 -15.86
C MET A 167 -2.91 16.93 -17.31
N ASN A 168 -1.62 17.06 -17.63
CA ASN A 168 -1.07 16.90 -18.97
C ASN A 168 -1.82 17.72 -20.05
N GLY A 169 -2.30 18.91 -19.69
CA GLY A 169 -3.06 19.78 -20.58
C GLY A 169 -4.53 19.39 -20.81
N TRP A 170 -4.99 18.26 -20.26
CA TRP A 170 -6.42 17.90 -20.20
C TRP A 170 -7.15 18.81 -19.21
N GLY A 171 -8.40 19.13 -19.49
CA GLY A 171 -9.30 19.89 -18.60
C GLY A 171 -9.47 21.36 -18.99
N TYR A 172 -8.57 21.94 -19.81
CA TYR A 172 -8.75 23.29 -20.32
C TYR A 172 -9.98 23.42 -21.24
N GLU A 173 -10.30 22.35 -21.95
CA GLU A 173 -11.47 22.22 -22.81
C GLU A 173 -12.80 22.13 -22.04
N LYS A 174 -12.74 21.87 -20.73
CA LYS A 174 -13.94 21.79 -19.87
C LYS A 174 -14.30 23.14 -19.25
N LEU A 175 -13.41 24.13 -19.33
CA LEU A 175 -13.63 25.45 -18.77
C LEU A 175 -14.50 26.30 -19.72
N PRO A 176 -15.42 27.12 -19.18
CA PRO A 176 -16.25 28.00 -20.01
C PRO A 176 -15.50 29.26 -20.50
N TYR A 177 -14.22 29.41 -20.15
CA TYR A 177 -13.38 30.56 -20.50
C TYR A 177 -12.04 30.11 -21.08
N ARG A 178 -11.41 30.99 -21.85
CA ARG A 178 -10.07 30.74 -22.43
C ARG A 178 -8.99 31.09 -21.42
N VAL A 179 -8.06 30.16 -21.23
CA VAL A 179 -6.86 30.36 -20.42
C VAL A 179 -5.69 30.72 -21.33
N GLY A 180 -5.03 31.86 -21.07
CA GLY A 180 -3.90 32.34 -21.86
C GLY A 180 -2.64 31.49 -21.67
N GLN A 181 -2.28 31.18 -20.42
CA GLN A 181 -1.12 30.35 -20.09
C GLN A 181 -1.55 28.95 -19.62
N LYS A 182 -1.22 27.94 -20.43
CA LYS A 182 -1.53 26.53 -20.13
C LYS A 182 -0.34 25.86 -19.44
N SER A 183 -0.58 25.36 -18.24
CA SER A 183 0.35 24.55 -17.46
C SER A 183 0.01 23.07 -17.61
N GLN A 184 1.01 22.19 -17.45
CA GLN A 184 0.76 20.74 -17.49
C GLN A 184 -0.09 20.28 -16.31
N PHE A 185 0.15 20.82 -15.12
CA PHE A 185 -0.62 20.53 -13.92
C PHE A 185 -1.14 21.83 -13.32
N SER A 186 -2.45 21.91 -13.09
CA SER A 186 -3.10 23.06 -12.46
C SER A 186 -4.45 22.67 -11.87
N ILE A 187 -5.04 23.56 -11.08
CA ILE A 187 -6.44 23.49 -10.67
C ILE A 187 -7.12 24.79 -11.12
N MET A 188 -8.28 24.69 -11.74
CA MET A 188 -8.96 25.84 -12.35
C MET A 188 -10.41 25.88 -11.90
N PRO A 189 -10.94 27.02 -11.43
CA PRO A 189 -12.35 27.10 -11.05
C PRO A 189 -13.24 27.16 -12.29
N MET A 190 -14.42 26.55 -12.24
CA MET A 190 -15.42 26.63 -13.31
C MET A 190 -15.99 28.03 -13.47
N LYS A 191 -16.03 28.80 -12.38
CA LYS A 191 -16.44 30.20 -12.35
C LYS A 191 -15.24 31.03 -11.93
N LEU A 192 -14.88 32.04 -12.72
CA LEU A 192 -13.81 32.96 -12.32
C LEU A 192 -14.17 33.61 -10.97
N PRO A 193 -13.24 33.69 -10.02
CA PRO A 193 -13.46 34.45 -8.80
C PRO A 193 -13.83 35.88 -9.20
N GLN A 194 -14.96 36.40 -8.70
CA GLN A 194 -15.23 37.83 -8.81
C GLN A 194 -14.12 38.53 -8.04
N GLN A 195 -13.31 39.35 -8.73
CA GLN A 195 -12.28 40.13 -8.05
C GLN A 195 -12.94 40.99 -6.96
N PRO A 196 -12.42 41.00 -5.72
CA PRO A 196 -12.95 41.88 -4.70
C PRO A 196 -12.90 43.33 -5.19
N GLN A 197 -14.04 44.03 -5.20
CA GLN A 197 -14.11 45.47 -5.45
C GLN A 197 -13.53 46.25 -4.26
N GLN A 198 -12.25 46.06 -3.95
CA GLN A 198 -11.51 46.94 -3.05
C GLN A 198 -10.75 47.94 -3.92
N ASN A 199 -11.40 49.05 -4.31
CA ASN A 199 -10.73 50.32 -4.68
C ASN A 199 -11.66 51.48 -5.09
N GLN A 200 -12.99 51.43 -4.90
CA GLN A 200 -13.87 52.55 -5.29
C GLN A 200 -14.35 53.44 -4.12
N GLN A 201 -14.07 53.12 -2.86
CA GLN A 201 -14.52 53.94 -1.71
C GLN A 201 -13.45 54.87 -1.10
N GLN A 202 -12.19 54.80 -1.52
CA GLN A 202 -11.14 55.71 -0.97
C GLN A 202 -10.89 56.98 -1.79
N GLN A 203 -11.57 57.20 -2.93
CA GLN A 203 -11.41 58.43 -3.73
C GLN A 203 -12.57 59.43 -3.60
N SER A 204 -13.61 59.13 -2.81
CA SER A 204 -14.74 60.06 -2.58
C SER A 204 -14.65 60.87 -1.29
N GLU A 205 -13.62 60.66 -0.45
CA GLU A 205 -13.43 61.42 0.81
C GLU A 205 -12.33 62.51 0.71
N THR A 206 -11.76 62.73 -0.47
CA THR A 206 -10.85 63.86 -0.72
C THR A 206 -11.32 64.65 -1.93
N LYS A 207 -12.38 65.44 -1.74
CA LYS A 207 -12.63 66.67 -2.51
C LYS A 207 -13.55 67.60 -1.74
#